data_AF-A0A1F5XB03-F1
#
_entry.id   AF-A0A1F5XB03-F1
#
_cell.length_a   1.000
_cell.length_b   1.000
_cell.length_c   1.000
_cell.angle_alpha   90.00
_cell.angle_beta   90.00
_cell.angle_gamma   90.00
#
_symmetry.space_group_name_H-M   'P 1'
#
loop_
_entity.id
_entity.type
_entity.pdbx_description
1 polymer ?
#
loop_
_entity_poly.entity_id
_entity_poly.type
_entity_poly.pdbx_seq_one_letter_code
_entity_poly.pdbx_strand_id
1 'polypeptide(L)'
;MAWDKYKASLLEEKSKLEKELSSIATKNPERPDEWEVKAPDMNPMVSDQSELADMFEELETQTGLEAQLEERLKHVNGALKRIEEDRFGKCSVCGKSIEEKRLDANPFAETCIKHMAR
;
A
#
# COMPACT_ATOMS: atom_id res chain seq x y z
N MET A 1 -11.33 -16.78 15.96
CA MET A 1 -10.40 -15.81 16.58
C MET A 1 -11.07 -14.45 16.60
N ALA A 2 -10.73 -13.56 17.54
CA ALA A 2 -11.43 -12.29 17.73
C ALA A 2 -11.36 -11.32 16.51
N TRP A 3 -10.46 -11.58 15.56
CA TRP A 3 -10.14 -10.66 14.46
C TRP A 3 -10.38 -11.23 13.05
N ASP A 4 -11.07 -12.37 12.92
CA ASP A 4 -11.28 -13.04 11.62
C ASP A 4 -11.99 -12.15 10.59
N LYS A 5 -12.96 -11.33 11.04
CA LYS A 5 -13.64 -10.32 10.21
C LYS A 5 -12.64 -9.38 9.52
N TYR A 6 -11.70 -8.82 10.30
CA TYR A 6 -10.72 -7.87 9.79
C TYR A 6 -9.65 -8.55 8.96
N LYS A 7 -9.25 -9.78 9.34
CA LYS A 7 -8.31 -10.59 8.56
C LYS A 7 -8.83 -10.83 7.14
N ALA A 8 -10.10 -11.21 7.00
CA ALA A 8 -10.71 -11.43 5.68
C ALA A 8 -10.70 -10.15 4.82
N SER A 9 -11.11 -9.02 5.39
CA SER A 9 -11.10 -7.73 4.69
C SER A 9 -9.68 -7.28 4.29
N LEU A 10 -8.69 -7.45 5.18
CA LEU A 10 -7.28 -7.11 4.90
C LEU A 10 -6.69 -8.00 3.80
N LEU A 11 -7.04 -9.28 3.74
CA LEU A 11 -6.59 -10.19 2.67
C LEU A 11 -7.19 -9.81 1.32
N GLU A 12 -8.46 -9.40 1.30
CA GLU A 12 -9.10 -8.91 0.09
C GLU A 12 -8.43 -7.62 -0.41
N GLU A 13 -8.22 -6.65 0.49
CA GLU A 13 -7.53 -5.40 0.16
C GLU A 13 -6.10 -5.65 -0.30
N LYS A 14 -5.36 -6.56 0.35
CA LYS A 14 -4.03 -6.97 -0.10
C LYS A 14 -4.05 -7.46 -1.55
N SER A 15 -4.97 -8.36 -1.89
CA SER A 15 -5.06 -8.91 -3.24
C SER A 15 -5.41 -7.84 -4.28
N LYS A 16 -6.25 -6.85 -3.93
CA LYS A 16 -6.56 -5.72 -4.82
C LYS A 16 -5.33 -4.86 -5.06
N LEU A 17 -4.63 -4.46 -4.00
CA LEU A 17 -3.43 -3.63 -4.09
C LEU A 17 -2.32 -4.32 -4.89
N GLU A 18 -2.09 -5.63 -4.68
CA GLU A 18 -1.11 -6.38 -5.47
C GLU A 18 -1.48 -6.46 -6.96
N LYS A 19 -2.78 -6.51 -7.30
CA LYS A 19 -3.24 -6.45 -8.69
C LYS A 19 -3.00 -5.08 -9.30
N GLU A 20 -3.36 -4.01 -8.59
CA GLU A 20 -3.16 -2.63 -9.05
C GLU A 20 -1.67 -2.34 -9.26
N LEU A 21 -0.83 -2.69 -8.28
CA LEU A 21 0.62 -2.60 -8.39
C LEU A 21 1.15 -3.43 -9.56
N SER A 22 0.66 -4.66 -9.78
CA SER A 22 1.14 -5.48 -10.90
C SER A 22 0.82 -4.93 -12.30
N SER A 23 -0.16 -4.02 -12.40
CA SER A 23 -0.47 -3.33 -13.66
C SER A 23 0.61 -2.32 -14.00
N ILE A 24 1.06 -1.51 -13.04
CA ILE A 24 1.98 -0.37 -13.24
C ILE A 24 3.43 -0.66 -12.84
N ALA A 25 3.67 -1.68 -12.05
CA ALA A 25 4.97 -2.03 -11.47
C ALA A 25 5.23 -3.55 -11.53
N THR A 26 6.49 -3.93 -11.35
CA THR A 26 6.93 -5.33 -11.23
C THR A 26 7.65 -5.51 -9.91
N LYS A 27 7.42 -6.65 -9.24
CA LYS A 27 8.19 -6.99 -8.04
C LYS A 27 9.65 -7.20 -8.41
N ASN A 28 10.55 -6.59 -7.65
CA ASN A 28 11.97 -6.82 -7.81
C ASN A 28 12.30 -8.28 -7.40
N PRO A 29 12.96 -9.08 -8.26
CA PRO A 29 13.29 -10.48 -7.95
C PRO A 29 14.31 -10.62 -6.80
N GLU A 30 15.14 -9.61 -6.56
CA GLU A 30 16.10 -9.56 -5.45
C GLU A 30 15.45 -9.01 -4.17
N ARG A 31 14.38 -8.21 -4.29
CA ARG A 31 13.59 -7.67 -3.18
C ARG A 31 12.08 -7.83 -3.43
N PRO A 32 11.48 -8.96 -3.03
CA PRO A 32 10.06 -9.25 -3.33
C PRO A 32 9.06 -8.34 -2.60
N ASP A 33 9.52 -7.58 -1.60
CA ASP A 33 8.74 -6.56 -0.90
C ASP A 33 8.81 -5.17 -1.56
N GLU A 34 9.65 -4.99 -2.58
CA GLU A 34 9.89 -3.72 -3.28
C GLU A 34 9.30 -3.81 -4.70
N TRP A 35 8.50 -2.81 -5.06
CA TRP A 35 7.90 -2.69 -6.38
C TRP A 35 8.66 -1.67 -7.22
N GLU A 36 8.95 -2.02 -8.47
CA GLU A 36 9.59 -1.12 -9.42
C GLU A 36 8.60 -0.77 -10.52
N VAL A 37 8.35 0.53 -10.72
CA VAL A 37 7.51 1.04 -11.80
C VAL A 37 8.04 0.51 -13.14
N LYS A 38 7.14 -0.02 -13.96
CA LYS A 38 7.49 -0.40 -15.34
C LYS A 38 7.82 0.89 -16.07
N ALA A 39 9.08 1.04 -16.46
CA ALA A 39 9.46 2.15 -17.31
C ALA A 39 8.54 2.15 -18.55
N PRO A 40 7.95 3.29 -18.93
CA PRO A 40 7.22 3.38 -20.19
C PRO A 40 8.16 2.94 -21.32
N ASP A 41 7.59 2.40 -22.39
CA ASP A 41 8.34 1.95 -23.56
C ASP A 41 9.01 3.17 -24.22
N MET A 42 10.16 3.58 -23.69
CA MET A 42 10.96 4.70 -24.18
C MET A 42 11.51 4.33 -25.54
N ASN A 43 10.72 4.58 -26.58
CA ASN A 43 11.20 4.43 -27.95
C ASN A 43 12.37 5.41 -28.13
N PRO A 44 13.61 4.93 -28.34
CA PRO A 44 14.78 5.79 -28.46
C PRO A 44 14.76 6.67 -29.73
N MET A 45 13.73 6.52 -30.59
CA MET A 45 13.49 7.33 -31.77
C MET A 45 12.46 8.46 -31.57
N VAL A 46 11.94 8.68 -30.36
CA VAL A 46 11.09 9.87 -30.10
C VAL A 46 11.94 11.12 -30.30
N SER A 47 11.67 11.84 -31.39
CA SER A 47 12.37 13.07 -31.76
C SER A 47 11.54 14.32 -31.45
N ASP A 48 10.26 14.15 -31.14
CA ASP A 48 9.35 15.21 -30.74
C ASP A 48 9.48 15.48 -29.24
N GLN A 49 9.76 16.74 -28.89
CA GLN A 49 9.92 17.15 -27.48
C GLN A 49 8.63 17.05 -26.68
N SER A 50 7.47 17.17 -27.33
CA SER A 50 6.16 17.06 -26.69
C SER A 50 5.86 15.60 -26.36
N GLU A 51 6.14 14.67 -27.28
CA GLU A 51 6.03 13.24 -27.01
C GLU A 51 6.94 12.81 -25.85
N LEU A 52 8.18 13.33 -25.78
CA LEU A 52 9.05 13.08 -24.62
C LEU A 52 8.46 13.62 -23.31
N ALA A 53 7.87 14.82 -23.33
CA ALA A 53 7.27 15.43 -22.15
C ALA A 53 6.09 14.59 -21.62
N ASP A 54 5.20 14.14 -22.52
CA ASP A 54 4.06 13.29 -22.17
C ASP A 54 4.52 11.98 -21.50
N MET A 55 5.60 11.36 -22.01
CA MET A 55 6.17 10.14 -21.42
C MET A 55 6.74 10.35 -20.02
N PHE A 56 7.39 11.49 -19.78
CA PHE A 56 7.90 11.83 -18.44
C PHE A 56 6.76 12.09 -17.46
N GLU A 57 5.70 12.78 -17.88
CA GLU A 57 4.51 13.03 -17.06
C GLU A 57 3.80 11.72 -16.69
N GLU A 58 3.67 10.79 -17.65
CA GLU A 58 3.11 9.46 -17.38
C GLU A 58 3.96 8.68 -16.36
N LEU A 59 5.29 8.66 -16.54
CA LEU A 59 6.20 8.00 -15.60
C LEU A 59 6.12 8.60 -14.20
N GLU A 60 6.10 9.93 -14.07
CA GLU A 60 5.97 10.62 -12.78
C GLU A 60 4.64 10.27 -12.10
N THR A 61 3.55 10.25 -12.87
CA THR A 61 2.22 9.85 -12.39
C THR A 61 2.20 8.40 -11.91
N GLN A 62 2.76 7.47 -12.69
CA GLN A 62 2.85 6.05 -12.33
C GLN A 62 3.72 5.84 -11.09
N THR A 63 4.82 6.57 -10.96
CA THR A 63 5.71 6.51 -9.78
C THR A 63 5.01 7.02 -8.52
N GLY A 64 4.28 8.14 -8.60
CA GLY A 64 3.49 8.63 -7.48
C GLY A 64 2.40 7.65 -7.04
N LEU A 65 1.73 7.02 -8.01
CA LEU A 65 0.70 6.02 -7.74
C LEU A 65 1.28 4.75 -7.12
N GLU A 66 2.38 4.25 -7.66
CA GLU A 66 3.10 3.08 -7.14
C GLU A 66 3.47 3.27 -5.67
N ALA A 67 4.13 4.38 -5.32
CA ALA A 67 4.52 4.68 -3.95
C ALA A 67 3.33 4.71 -2.97
N GLN A 68 2.18 5.28 -3.38
CA GLN A 68 0.96 5.30 -2.57
C GLN A 68 0.37 3.90 -2.36
N LEU A 69 0.36 3.07 -3.41
CA LEU A 69 -0.15 1.71 -3.34
C LEU A 69 0.77 0.82 -2.51
N GLU A 70 2.09 0.97 -2.65
CA GLU A 70 3.09 0.25 -1.88
C GLU A 70 3.01 0.59 -0.38
N GLU A 71 2.91 1.88 -0.03
CA GLU A 71 2.72 2.32 1.35
C GLU A 71 1.46 1.70 1.95
N ARG A 72 0.34 1.73 1.22
CA ARG A 72 -0.91 1.12 1.68
C ARG A 72 -0.78 -0.40 1.85
N LEU A 73 -0.13 -1.08 0.91
CA LEU A 73 0.14 -2.52 0.99
C LEU A 73 0.99 -2.87 2.21
N LYS A 74 1.99 -2.03 2.52
CA LYS A 74 2.82 -2.17 3.73
C LYS A 74 2.00 -2.06 5.01
N HIS A 75 1.07 -1.10 5.09
CA HIS A 75 0.16 -1.01 6.25
C HIS A 75 -0.77 -2.23 6.37
N VAL A 76 -1.31 -2.72 5.27
CA VAL A 76 -2.15 -3.93 5.24
C VAL A 76 -1.36 -5.17 5.70
N ASN A 77 -0.15 -5.37 5.17
CA ASN A 77 0.74 -6.46 5.60
C ASN A 77 1.12 -6.32 7.08
N GLY A 78 1.40 -5.10 7.55
CA GLY A 78 1.67 -4.82 8.96
C GLY A 78 0.46 -5.12 9.86
N ALA A 79 -0.75 -4.86 9.40
CA ALA A 79 -1.99 -5.21 10.11
C ALA A 79 -2.19 -6.73 10.20
N LEU A 80 -1.99 -7.46 9.08
CA LEU A 80 -2.05 -8.92 9.05
C LEU A 80 -1.02 -9.55 10.00
N LYS A 81 0.22 -9.05 9.99
CA LYS A 81 1.28 -9.50 10.91
C LYS A 81 0.87 -9.28 12.38
N ARG A 82 0.28 -8.13 12.71
CA ARG A 82 -0.24 -7.86 14.07
C ARG A 82 -1.35 -8.83 14.48
N ILE A 83 -2.18 -9.30 13.54
CA ILE A 83 -3.20 -10.32 13.82
C ILE A 83 -2.53 -11.66 14.16
N GLU A 84 -1.51 -12.05 13.40
CA GLU A 84 -0.76 -13.30 13.64
C GLU A 84 0.00 -13.27 14.97
N GLU A 85 0.51 -12.11 15.37
CA GLU A 85 1.23 -11.91 16.64
C GLU A 85 0.31 -11.61 17.84
N ASP A 86 -1.02 -11.64 17.67
CA ASP A 86 -2.02 -11.28 18.71
C ASP A 86 -1.84 -9.86 19.28
N ARG A 87 -1.29 -8.93 18.47
CA ARG A 87 -1.09 -7.51 18.80
C ARG A 87 -2.06 -6.58 18.08
N PHE A 88 -2.98 -7.13 17.29
CA PHE A 88 -3.95 -6.35 16.54
C PHE A 88 -4.90 -5.58 17.47
N GLY A 89 -5.35 -4.42 17.00
CA GLY A 89 -6.26 -3.57 17.77
C GLY A 89 -5.60 -2.83 18.95
N LYS A 90 -4.26 -2.75 19.02
CA LYS A 90 -3.54 -1.93 20.01
C LYS A 90 -2.84 -0.75 19.34
N CYS A 91 -2.96 0.43 19.95
CA CYS A 91 -2.31 1.65 19.50
C CYS A 91 -0.79 1.53 19.67
N SER A 92 -0.03 1.80 18.61
CA SER A 92 1.44 1.78 18.60
C SER A 92 2.07 2.82 19.53
N VAL A 93 1.37 3.91 19.83
CA VAL A 93 1.88 5.01 20.67
C VAL A 93 1.63 4.78 22.16
N CYS A 94 0.41 4.37 22.54
CA CYS A 94 0.04 4.28 23.96
C CYS A 94 -0.33 2.87 24.45
N GLY A 95 -0.29 1.87 23.57
CA GLY A 95 -0.61 0.47 23.88
C GLY A 95 -2.08 0.18 24.20
N LYS A 96 -2.94 1.20 24.25
CA LYS A 96 -4.38 1.05 24.51
C LYS A 96 -5.11 0.45 23.31
N SER A 97 -6.25 -0.17 23.56
CA SER A 97 -7.12 -0.68 22.50
C SER A 97 -7.55 0.43 21.54
N ILE A 98 -7.47 0.16 20.25
CA ILE A 98 -7.99 1.01 19.18
C ILE A 98 -9.51 0.87 19.17
N GLU A 99 -10.22 1.99 19.02
CA GLU A 99 -11.67 2.01 19.00
C GLU A 99 -12.22 1.15 17.86
N GLU A 100 -13.21 0.29 18.13
CA GLU A 100 -13.75 -0.64 17.13
C GLU A 100 -14.27 0.09 15.89
N LYS A 101 -15.00 1.20 16.06
CA LYS A 101 -15.46 2.06 14.96
C LYS A 101 -14.33 2.56 14.06
N ARG A 102 -13.11 2.71 14.59
CA ARG A 102 -11.93 3.11 13.83
C ARG A 102 -11.37 1.94 13.04
N LEU A 103 -11.34 0.73 13.62
CA LEU A 103 -10.94 -0.48 12.91
C LEU A 103 -11.96 -0.87 11.83
N ASP A 104 -13.25 -0.61 12.06
CA ASP A 104 -14.31 -0.79 11.06
C ASP A 104 -14.15 0.16 9.87
N ALA A 105 -13.73 1.41 10.12
CA ALA A 105 -13.48 2.39 9.06
C ALA A 105 -12.12 2.19 8.37
N ASN A 106 -11.10 1.81 9.13
CA ASN A 106 -9.75 1.52 8.66
C ASN A 106 -9.16 0.31 9.41
N PRO A 107 -9.25 -0.90 8.82
CA PRO A 107 -8.75 -2.13 9.43
C PRO A 107 -7.24 -2.19 9.65
N PHE A 108 -6.46 -1.35 8.96
CA PHE A 108 -5.01 -1.30 9.12
C PHE A 108 -4.54 -0.19 10.07
N ALA A 109 -5.45 0.52 10.75
CA ALA A 109 -5.10 1.57 11.70
C ALA A 109 -4.06 1.12 12.74
N GLU A 110 -3.01 1.91 12.92
CA GLU A 110 -1.92 1.64 13.89
C GLU A 110 -2.09 2.41 15.21
N THR A 111 -2.88 3.48 15.20
CA THR A 111 -3.07 4.38 16.35
C THR A 111 -4.52 4.45 16.77
N CYS A 112 -4.81 4.85 18.02
CA CYS A 112 -6.16 5.20 18.46
C CYS A 112 -6.55 6.61 17.98
N ILE A 113 -7.82 6.99 18.13
CA ILE A 113 -8.32 8.31 17.70
C ILE A 113 -7.50 9.46 18.29
N LYS A 114 -7.04 9.33 19.54
CA LYS A 114 -6.22 10.36 20.22
C LYS A 114 -4.83 10.56 19.60
N HIS A 115 -4.27 9.54 18.97
CA HIS A 115 -2.95 9.58 18.35
C HIS A 115 -3.03 9.44 16.82
N MET A 116 -4.20 9.73 16.24
CA MET A 116 -4.32 9.86 14.80
C MET A 116 -3.54 11.11 14.37
N ALA A 117 -2.57 10.94 13.48
CA ALA A 117 -1.99 12.09 12.78
C ALA A 117 -3.11 12.79 12.00
N ARG A 118 -3.20 14.12 12.15
CA ARG A 118 -4.18 14.96 11.45
C ARG A 118 -3.73 15.23 10.03
#